data_AF-S7PZI1-F1
#
_entry.id   AF-S7PZI1-F1
#
_cell.length_a   1.000
_cell.length_b   1.000
_cell.length_c   1.000
_cell.angle_alpha   90.00
_cell.angle_beta   90.00
_cell.angle_gamma   90.00
#
_symmetry.space_group_name_H-M   'P 1'
#
loop_
_entity.id
_entity.type
_entity.pdbx_description
1 polymer ?
#
loop_
_entity_poly.entity_id
_entity_poly.type
_entity_poly.pdbx_seq_one_letter_code
_entity_poly.pdbx_strand_id
1 'polypeptide(L)'
;MGASARRDCSVRDYSVREQRIFSNYQRLAPMTATSTPPCLGLAPPLTCSTILLWPMPFMFCSCPVVGLCIHDGTWKSAVYGFGNQNQLKKLRNQSNLKPVPIVGAKLKRRWPVSYCRELSSYSIPFLGADVSVVKRTQRYLHENLDQSPVQYAAYVTVGGITSVIKLMFAGLFFLLFVKFGIGRQLLIRFPWLFSFGYFSKQGPTQKQIDAASFTMTFFGQGYSHGCSTENNKPNIRVCTQVKGPEAGYIATPIAMVQAAMTLLNDVSNLPSVGGVFTPGAAFAKTKLIDRLNRRGLEFSVISSSEV
;
A
#
# COMPACT_ATOMS: atom_id res chain seq x y z
N MET A 1 -57.62 -25.54 11.20
CA MET A 1 -57.15 -24.22 11.69
C MET A 1 -55.97 -24.48 12.62
N GLY A 2 -54.74 -24.05 12.41
CA GLY A 2 -54.12 -23.20 11.39
C GLY A 2 -52.62 -23.56 11.29
N ALA A 3 -52.05 -23.30 10.12
CA ALA A 3 -50.72 -23.69 9.68
C ALA A 3 -49.59 -22.87 10.33
N SER A 4 -48.47 -23.52 10.66
CA SER A 4 -47.20 -22.85 10.98
C SER A 4 -46.27 -22.93 9.77
N ALA A 5 -46.08 -21.78 9.12
CA ALA A 5 -45.29 -21.63 7.91
C ALA A 5 -43.79 -21.49 8.23
N ARG A 6 -42.98 -22.31 7.56
CA ARG A 6 -41.54 -22.11 7.36
C ARG A 6 -41.30 -20.73 6.75
N ARG A 7 -40.29 -20.01 7.25
CA ARG A 7 -39.64 -18.91 6.54
C ARG A 7 -38.14 -19.21 6.41
N ASP A 8 -37.78 -19.70 5.24
CA ASP A 8 -36.44 -19.59 4.68
C ASP A 8 -36.13 -18.11 4.47
N CYS A 9 -35.06 -17.61 5.08
CA CYS A 9 -34.45 -16.34 4.70
C CYS A 9 -33.14 -16.66 3.97
N SER A 10 -33.16 -16.51 2.65
CA SER A 10 -32.00 -16.72 1.79
C SER A 10 -30.89 -15.72 2.13
N VAL A 11 -29.72 -16.24 2.47
CA VAL A 11 -28.46 -15.49 2.47
C VAL A 11 -28.13 -15.17 1.00
N ARG A 12 -28.52 -13.98 0.53
CA ARG A 12 -28.13 -13.47 -0.79
C ARG A 12 -26.67 -13.00 -0.75
N ASP A 13 -25.76 -13.89 -1.10
CA ASP A 13 -24.72 -13.74 -2.13
C ASP A 13 -24.14 -12.33 -2.46
N TYR A 14 -23.75 -11.54 -1.45
CA TYR A 14 -22.98 -10.29 -1.66
C TYR A 14 -21.48 -10.53 -1.91
N SER A 15 -20.90 -11.63 -1.42
CA SER A 15 -19.47 -11.94 -1.55
C SER A 15 -19.04 -12.26 -2.98
N VAL A 16 -19.93 -12.83 -3.80
CA VAL A 16 -19.67 -13.21 -5.19
C VAL A 16 -19.63 -11.99 -6.12
N ARG A 17 -20.27 -10.87 -5.75
CA ARG A 17 -20.24 -9.62 -6.54
C ARG A 17 -18.98 -8.80 -6.27
N GLU A 18 -18.49 -8.78 -5.02
CA GLU A 18 -17.25 -8.10 -4.64
C GLU A 18 -15.99 -8.80 -5.18
N GLN A 19 -15.95 -10.14 -5.17
CA GLN A 19 -14.89 -10.91 -5.84
C GLN A 19 -14.89 -10.70 -7.35
N ARG A 20 -16.05 -10.41 -7.96
CA ARG A 20 -16.16 -10.13 -9.39
C ARG A 20 -15.54 -8.78 -9.78
N ILE A 21 -15.52 -7.79 -8.89
CA ILE A 21 -14.89 -6.48 -9.15
C ILE A 21 -13.36 -6.62 -9.17
N PHE A 22 -12.77 -7.37 -8.24
CA PHE A 22 -11.33 -7.64 -8.25
C PHE A 22 -10.93 -8.61 -9.37
N SER A 23 -11.75 -9.62 -9.68
CA SER A 23 -11.46 -10.61 -10.73
C SER A 23 -11.68 -10.08 -12.15
N ASN A 24 -12.67 -9.20 -12.39
CA ASN A 24 -12.90 -8.61 -13.72
C ASN A 24 -11.81 -7.60 -14.10
N TYR A 25 -11.14 -6.98 -13.13
CA TYR A 25 -9.94 -6.18 -13.39
C TYR A 25 -8.75 -7.01 -13.90
N GLN A 26 -8.68 -8.31 -13.56
CA GLN A 26 -7.61 -9.21 -14.01
C GLN A 26 -7.93 -9.93 -15.33
N ARG A 27 -9.17 -9.88 -15.83
CA ARG A 27 -9.63 -10.74 -16.94
C ARG A 27 -9.75 -10.06 -18.32
N LEU A 28 -9.44 -8.78 -18.44
CA LEU A 28 -9.52 -8.03 -19.70
C LEU A 28 -8.14 -7.83 -20.34
N ALA A 29 -7.62 -8.88 -20.98
CA ALA A 29 -6.72 -8.82 -22.13
C ALA A 29 -6.97 -10.07 -23.00
N PRO A 30 -7.23 -9.92 -24.30
CA PRO A 30 -7.93 -10.94 -25.09
C PRO A 30 -7.00 -12.05 -25.57
N MET A 31 -7.44 -13.30 -25.40
CA MET A 31 -7.05 -14.38 -26.30
C MET A 31 -7.92 -14.27 -27.55
N THR A 32 -7.31 -14.01 -28.71
CA THR A 32 -7.51 -14.80 -29.94
C THR A 32 -6.61 -14.33 -31.10
N ALA A 33 -5.86 -15.29 -31.65
CA ALA A 33 -5.40 -15.38 -33.04
C ALA A 33 -5.45 -16.89 -33.37
N THR A 34 -5.89 -17.41 -34.52
CA THR A 34 -5.67 -16.96 -35.89
C THR A 34 -6.54 -17.81 -36.86
N SER A 35 -7.19 -17.19 -37.86
CA SER A 35 -7.21 -17.60 -39.28
C SER A 35 -8.12 -16.69 -40.16
N THR A 36 -7.46 -15.95 -41.06
CA THR A 36 -7.76 -15.08 -42.24
C THR A 36 -9.12 -15.11 -43.02
N PRO A 37 -9.41 -14.10 -43.91
CA PRO A 37 -10.71 -13.36 -44.06
C PRO A 37 -11.41 -13.61 -45.45
N PRO A 38 -12.47 -12.87 -45.94
CA PRO A 38 -12.50 -11.41 -46.21
C PRO A 38 -13.86 -10.65 -46.00
N CYS A 39 -13.75 -9.30 -46.05
CA CYS A 39 -14.76 -8.28 -46.44
C CYS A 39 -15.74 -7.64 -45.43
N LEU A 40 -15.86 -6.31 -45.63
CA LEU A 40 -16.87 -5.32 -45.23
C LEU A 40 -16.79 -4.73 -43.80
N GLY A 41 -16.73 -3.39 -43.78
CA GLY A 41 -16.28 -2.59 -42.64
C GLY A 41 -17.34 -2.33 -41.57
N LEU A 42 -16.85 -1.94 -40.40
CA LEU A 42 -17.47 -1.02 -39.43
C LEU A 42 -16.46 -0.80 -38.29
N ALA A 43 -16.28 0.46 -37.88
CA ALA A 43 -15.65 1.05 -36.68
C ALA A 43 -14.58 0.28 -35.86
N PRO A 44 -13.47 0.95 -35.44
CA PRO A 44 -12.45 0.32 -34.59
C PRO A 44 -12.99 0.02 -33.17
N PRO A 45 -12.59 -1.11 -32.53
CA PRO A 45 -13.06 -1.45 -31.20
C PRO A 45 -12.32 -0.63 -30.13
N LEU A 46 -13.10 0.17 -29.41
CA LEU A 46 -13.06 0.46 -27.97
C LEU A 46 -11.76 0.05 -27.25
N THR A 47 -10.83 1.00 -27.18
CA THR A 47 -9.70 0.96 -26.24
C THR A 47 -10.22 1.02 -24.80
N CYS A 48 -9.98 -0.02 -24.03
CA CYS A 48 -10.29 -0.12 -22.61
C CYS A 48 -9.39 0.83 -21.82
N SER A 49 -9.87 2.04 -21.51
CA SER A 49 -9.14 3.01 -20.69
C SER A 49 -9.15 2.56 -19.22
N THR A 50 -7.98 2.15 -18.74
CA THR A 50 -7.73 1.81 -17.33
C THR A 50 -8.09 2.99 -16.43
N ILE A 51 -8.99 2.76 -15.47
CA ILE A 51 -9.44 3.77 -14.50
C ILE A 51 -8.24 4.20 -13.65
N LEU A 52 -7.86 5.46 -13.79
CA LEU A 52 -6.76 6.09 -13.03
C LEU A 52 -7.22 6.38 -11.60
N LEU A 53 -7.02 5.44 -10.68
CA LEU A 53 -7.23 5.68 -9.25
C LEU A 53 -5.94 6.24 -8.64
N TRP A 54 -6.00 7.31 -7.87
CA TRP A 54 -4.89 7.83 -7.07
C TRP A 54 -5.01 7.40 -5.61
N PRO A 55 -4.39 6.30 -5.18
CA PRO A 55 -4.43 5.86 -3.80
C PRO A 55 -3.50 6.72 -2.94
N MET A 56 -4.07 7.37 -1.94
CA MET A 56 -3.37 7.88 -0.77
C MET A 56 -3.57 6.91 0.40
N PRO A 57 -2.61 6.03 0.72
CA PRO A 57 -2.66 5.28 1.95
C PRO A 57 -2.38 6.15 3.17
N PHE A 58 -3.21 5.93 4.17
CA PHE A 58 -2.98 6.24 5.56
C PHE A 58 -2.79 4.92 6.29
N MET A 59 -1.64 4.78 6.96
CA MET A 59 -1.41 3.63 7.84
C MET A 59 -1.78 4.03 9.27
N PHE A 60 -2.69 3.26 9.86
CA PHE A 60 -3.01 3.29 11.28
C PHE A 60 -2.60 1.95 11.90
N CYS A 61 -1.78 2.02 12.96
CA CYS A 61 -1.46 0.86 13.76
C CYS A 61 -2.19 0.98 15.09
N SER A 62 -3.07 0.03 15.39
CA SER A 62 -3.74 -0.02 16.69
C SER A 62 -2.71 -0.40 17.74
N CYS A 63 -2.30 0.56 18.57
CA CYS A 63 -1.41 0.29 19.68
C CYS A 63 -2.22 -0.34 20.82
N PRO A 64 -1.82 -1.51 21.33
CA PRO A 64 -2.52 -2.15 22.44
C PRO A 64 -2.39 -1.33 23.73
N VAL A 65 -3.33 -1.50 24.66
CA VAL A 65 -3.34 -0.83 25.98
C VAL A 65 -2.07 -1.14 26.79
N VAL A 66 -1.44 -2.30 26.52
CA VAL A 66 -0.18 -2.76 27.14
C VAL A 66 1.07 -2.08 26.52
N GLY A 67 0.87 -1.12 25.62
CA GLY A 67 1.94 -0.43 24.88
C GLY A 67 2.50 -1.26 23.73
N LEU A 68 3.12 -0.59 22.76
CA LEU A 68 3.76 -1.23 21.61
C LEU A 68 5.28 -1.22 21.81
N CYS A 69 5.92 -2.38 21.70
CA CYS A 69 7.37 -2.51 21.67
C CYS A 69 7.81 -3.13 20.35
N ILE A 70 8.88 -2.60 19.75
CA ILE A 70 9.42 -3.08 18.48
C ILE A 70 10.86 -3.53 18.71
N HIS A 71 11.30 -4.57 18.00
CA HIS A 71 12.66 -5.06 18.10
C HIS A 71 13.67 -4.03 17.58
N ASP A 72 14.87 -4.01 18.16
CA ASP A 72 15.92 -3.03 17.86
C ASP A 72 16.42 -3.05 16.41
N GLY A 73 16.10 -4.10 15.65
CA GLY A 73 16.39 -4.22 14.23
C GLY A 73 15.75 -3.10 13.41
N THR A 74 14.49 -2.76 13.71
CA THR A 74 13.79 -1.63 13.06
C THR A 74 14.44 -0.30 13.44
N TRP A 75 14.84 -0.15 14.71
CA TRP A 75 15.54 1.04 15.18
C TRP A 75 16.88 1.23 14.49
N LYS A 76 17.72 0.19 14.42
CA LYS A 76 18.99 0.20 13.68
C LYS A 76 18.77 0.56 12.21
N SER A 77 17.73 0.00 11.59
CA SER A 77 17.38 0.29 10.19
C SER A 77 17.04 1.76 10.01
N ALA A 78 16.31 2.38 10.94
CA ALA A 78 16.07 3.81 10.95
C ALA A 78 17.38 4.60 11.09
N VAL A 79 18.21 4.28 12.09
CA VAL A 79 19.50 4.97 12.33
C VAL A 79 20.39 4.95 11.08
N TYR A 80 20.56 3.79 10.44
CA TYR A 80 21.34 3.67 9.21
C TYR A 80 20.66 4.34 8.01
N GLY A 81 19.33 4.21 7.89
CA GLY A 81 18.56 4.80 6.80
C GLY A 81 18.67 6.33 6.76
N PHE A 82 18.52 6.98 7.91
CA PHE A 82 18.69 8.43 8.03
C PHE A 82 20.17 8.83 7.97
N GLY A 83 21.06 8.07 8.59
CA GLY A 83 22.51 8.35 8.60
C GLY A 83 23.13 8.31 7.20
N ASN A 84 22.64 7.41 6.32
CA ASN A 84 23.17 7.23 4.97
C ASN A 84 22.30 7.87 3.89
N GLN A 85 21.36 8.76 4.24
CA GLN A 85 20.42 9.38 3.29
C GLN A 85 21.11 10.07 2.10
N ASN A 86 22.25 10.72 2.33
CA ASN A 86 23.03 11.38 1.28
C ASN A 86 23.64 10.38 0.27
N GLN A 87 24.12 9.23 0.75
CA GLN A 87 24.62 8.16 -0.10
C GLN A 87 23.49 7.54 -0.91
N LEU A 88 22.33 7.29 -0.27
CA LEU A 88 21.13 6.80 -0.95
C LEU A 88 20.66 7.77 -2.06
N LYS A 89 20.73 9.08 -1.83
CA LYS A 89 20.42 10.09 -2.87
C LYS A 89 21.38 9.99 -4.05
N LYS A 90 22.69 9.85 -3.81
CA LYS A 90 23.70 9.67 -4.88
C LYS A 90 23.44 8.40 -5.70
N LEU A 91 23.23 7.26 -5.04
CA LEU A 91 22.94 5.97 -5.70
C LEU A 91 21.66 6.03 -6.55
N ARG A 92 20.61 6.70 -6.05
CA ARG A 92 19.37 6.90 -6.81
C ARG A 92 19.58 7.76 -8.05
N ASN A 93 20.40 8.81 -7.96
CA ASN A 93 20.71 9.64 -9.12
C ASN A 93 21.52 8.89 -10.18
N GLN A 94 22.44 8.01 -9.77
CA GLN A 94 23.23 7.18 -10.70
C GLN A 94 22.38 6.18 -11.49
N SER A 95 21.20 5.80 -10.99
CA SER A 95 20.32 4.85 -11.68
C SER A 95 19.71 5.39 -12.99
N ASN A 96 19.81 6.69 -13.28
CA ASN A 96 19.36 7.34 -14.52
C ASN A 96 17.95 6.92 -14.99
N LEU A 97 17.07 6.60 -14.04
CA LEU A 97 15.72 6.12 -14.36
C LEU A 97 14.83 7.27 -14.85
N LYS A 98 14.07 7.02 -15.91
CA LYS A 98 13.08 7.97 -16.44
C LYS A 98 12.04 8.34 -15.36
N PRO A 99 11.58 9.60 -15.32
CA PRO A 99 10.47 9.99 -14.45
C PRO A 99 9.19 9.27 -14.88
N VAL A 100 8.35 8.90 -13.91
CA VAL A 100 7.02 8.34 -14.18
C VAL A 100 6.12 9.48 -14.69
N PRO A 101 5.39 9.32 -15.81
CA PRO A 101 4.51 10.35 -16.31
C PRO A 101 3.39 10.65 -15.31
N ILE A 102 2.95 11.91 -15.30
CA ILE A 102 1.83 12.37 -14.48
C ILE A 102 0.60 12.34 -15.37
N VAL A 103 -0.40 11.57 -14.97
CA VAL A 103 -1.68 11.49 -15.69
C VAL A 103 -2.79 12.15 -14.86
N GLY A 104 -3.55 13.03 -15.51
CA GLY A 104 -4.64 13.79 -14.89
C GLY A 104 -4.16 15.02 -14.11
N ALA A 105 -5.01 15.47 -13.18
CA ALA A 105 -4.65 16.55 -12.26
C ALA A 105 -3.38 16.18 -11.44
N LYS A 106 -2.73 17.13 -10.76
CA LYS A 106 -1.57 16.79 -9.92
C LYS A 106 -1.99 16.45 -8.50
N LEU A 107 -1.48 15.33 -7.95
CA LEU A 107 -1.67 14.98 -6.55
C LEU A 107 -1.04 16.04 -5.65
N LYS A 108 -1.87 16.82 -4.97
CA LYS A 108 -1.41 17.86 -4.04
C LYS A 108 -0.87 17.20 -2.78
N ARG A 109 0.41 17.42 -2.49
CA ARG A 109 0.99 17.04 -1.20
C ARG A 109 0.36 17.87 -0.09
N ARG A 110 -0.16 17.20 0.93
CA ARG A 110 -0.62 17.85 2.16
C ARG A 110 0.56 18.50 2.89
N TRP A 111 0.25 19.52 3.69
CA TRP A 111 1.20 20.10 4.63
C TRP A 111 1.82 18.99 5.52
N PRO A 112 3.09 19.11 5.95
CA PRO A 112 3.80 18.06 6.71
C PRO A 112 3.08 17.59 7.97
N VAL A 113 2.24 18.44 8.55
CA VAL A 113 1.25 18.06 9.57
C VAL A 113 -0.10 18.46 9.02
N SER A 114 -1.00 17.49 8.85
CA SER A 114 -2.35 17.77 8.36
C SER A 114 -3.38 16.93 9.12
N TYR A 115 -4.52 17.53 9.42
CA TYR A 115 -5.63 16.81 10.02
C TYR A 115 -6.38 16.02 8.94
N CYS A 116 -6.48 14.71 9.10
CA CYS A 116 -7.31 13.86 8.24
C CYS A 116 -8.70 13.74 8.89
N ARG A 117 -9.71 14.34 8.26
CA ARG A 117 -11.08 14.34 8.77
C ARG A 117 -11.69 12.94 8.71
N GLU A 118 -11.35 12.18 7.67
CA GLU A 118 -11.85 10.83 7.42
C GLU A 118 -11.41 9.82 8.48
N LEU A 119 -10.26 10.08 9.13
CA LEU A 119 -9.70 9.22 10.17
C LEU A 119 -9.66 9.91 11.55
N SER A 120 -10.24 11.10 11.67
CA SER A 120 -10.24 11.92 12.88
C SER A 120 -8.87 12.01 13.58
N SER A 121 -7.80 12.16 12.81
CA SER A 121 -6.42 12.09 13.32
C SER A 121 -5.47 12.99 12.56
N TYR A 122 -4.47 13.54 13.27
CA TYR A 122 -3.33 14.21 12.64
C TYR A 122 -2.47 13.19 11.91
N SER A 123 -2.01 13.59 10.73
CA SER A 123 -1.24 12.76 9.82
C SER A 123 0.01 13.49 9.36
N ILE A 124 1.09 12.75 9.23
CA ILE A 124 2.37 13.23 8.71
C ILE A 124 2.83 12.37 7.54
N PRO A 125 3.67 12.90 6.62
CA PRO A 125 4.25 12.10 5.55
C PRO A 125 4.97 10.88 6.10
N PHE A 126 4.70 9.71 5.52
CA PHE A 126 5.42 8.49 5.87
C PHE A 126 6.83 8.55 5.28
N LEU A 127 7.86 8.49 6.14
CA LEU A 127 9.27 8.64 5.76
C LEU A 127 9.94 7.31 5.35
N GLY A 128 9.16 6.31 4.98
CA GLY A 128 9.65 4.99 4.60
C GLY A 128 9.94 4.80 3.10
N ALA A 129 10.18 3.55 2.71
CA ALA A 129 10.52 3.18 1.34
C ALA A 129 9.30 3.14 0.40
N ASP A 130 8.09 3.09 0.94
CA ASP A 130 6.84 2.81 0.22
C ASP A 130 6.64 3.69 -1.02
N VAL A 131 6.81 5.00 -0.90
CA VAL A 131 6.66 5.93 -2.03
C VAL A 131 7.66 5.59 -3.14
N SER A 132 8.87 5.18 -2.78
CA SER A 132 9.90 4.78 -3.75
C SER A 132 9.56 3.44 -4.40
N VAL A 133 9.04 2.48 -3.63
CA VAL A 133 8.61 1.16 -4.12
C VAL A 133 7.42 1.32 -5.06
N VAL A 134 6.38 2.05 -4.68
CA VAL A 134 5.21 2.29 -5.52
C VAL A 134 5.59 3.04 -6.79
N LYS A 135 6.44 4.08 -6.72
CA LYS A 135 6.91 4.77 -7.92
C LYS A 135 7.67 3.85 -8.88
N ARG A 136 8.49 2.92 -8.36
CA ARG A 136 9.17 1.91 -9.18
C ARG A 136 8.19 0.89 -9.79
N THR A 137 7.19 0.45 -9.02
CA THR A 137 6.10 -0.39 -9.53
C THR A 137 5.38 0.30 -10.67
N GLN A 138 4.92 1.54 -10.49
CA GLN A 138 4.18 2.29 -11.50
C GLN A 138 5.00 2.53 -12.77
N ARG A 139 6.31 2.75 -12.64
CA ARG A 139 7.21 2.80 -13.80
C ARG A 139 7.19 1.48 -14.58
N TYR A 140 7.39 0.36 -13.89
CA TYR A 140 7.43 -0.95 -14.52
C TYR A 140 6.12 -1.26 -15.25
N LEU A 141 4.98 -1.03 -14.59
CA LEU A 141 3.65 -1.24 -15.16
C LEU A 141 3.42 -0.37 -16.40
N HIS A 142 3.86 0.89 -16.37
CA HIS A 142 3.74 1.80 -17.51
C HIS A 142 4.62 1.37 -18.69
N GLU A 143 5.90 1.08 -18.45
CA GLU A 143 6.86 0.78 -19.51
C GLU A 143 6.69 -0.61 -20.12
N ASN A 144 6.19 -1.59 -19.35
CA ASN A 144 6.16 -3.00 -19.78
C ASN A 144 4.75 -3.55 -20.00
N LEU A 145 3.74 -2.94 -19.37
CA LEU A 145 2.35 -3.43 -19.43
C LEU A 145 1.36 -2.39 -19.95
N ASP A 146 1.86 -1.26 -20.46
CA ASP A 146 1.07 -0.15 -21.01
C ASP A 146 -0.04 0.33 -20.06
N GLN A 147 0.21 0.27 -18.74
CA GLN A 147 -0.74 0.74 -17.73
C GLN A 147 -0.54 2.22 -17.44
N SER A 148 -1.66 2.94 -17.31
CA SER A 148 -1.63 4.35 -16.93
C SER A 148 -1.10 4.52 -15.50
N PRO A 149 0.01 5.27 -15.30
CA PRO A 149 0.62 5.37 -13.99
C PRO A 149 -0.24 6.12 -13.00
N VAL A 150 -0.17 5.64 -11.77
CA VAL A 150 -0.91 6.15 -10.63
C VAL A 150 -0.05 7.07 -9.76
N GLN A 151 -0.61 8.22 -9.37
CA GLN A 151 0.03 9.12 -8.41
C GLN A 151 -0.22 8.63 -6.97
N TYR A 152 0.85 8.60 -6.17
CA TYR A 152 0.85 8.01 -4.84
C TYR A 152 1.48 8.93 -3.79
N ALA A 153 0.84 9.02 -2.62
CA ALA A 153 1.41 9.65 -1.43
C ALA A 153 1.01 8.87 -0.18
N ALA A 154 1.97 8.56 0.68
CA ALA A 154 1.75 7.81 1.91
C ALA A 154 1.85 8.72 3.13
N TYR A 155 0.91 8.54 4.06
CA TYR A 155 0.85 9.25 5.32
C TYR A 155 0.67 8.26 6.48
N VAL A 156 1.14 8.63 7.66
CA VAL A 156 0.91 7.89 8.90
C VAL A 156 0.10 8.76 9.85
N THR A 157 -0.91 8.17 10.47
CA THR A 157 -1.73 8.82 11.51
C THR A 157 -1.01 8.72 12.85
N VAL A 158 -0.94 9.84 13.58
CA VAL A 158 -0.18 9.95 14.84
C VAL A 158 -1.08 10.31 16.03
N GLY A 159 -2.40 10.34 15.85
CA GLY A 159 -3.36 10.68 16.89
C GLY A 159 -3.60 12.19 17.00
N GLY A 160 -3.56 12.73 18.22
CA GLY A 160 -3.82 14.14 18.51
C GLY A 160 -2.61 15.06 18.31
N ILE A 161 -2.82 16.37 18.46
CA ILE A 161 -1.76 17.38 18.31
C ILE A 161 -0.62 17.19 19.31
N THR A 162 -0.91 16.74 20.53
CA THR A 162 0.10 16.45 21.56
C THR A 162 1.07 15.36 21.10
N SER A 163 0.56 14.33 20.40
CA SER A 163 1.41 13.27 19.83
C SER A 163 2.30 13.80 18.71
N VAL A 164 1.78 14.72 17.89
CA VAL A 164 2.58 15.42 16.85
C VAL A 164 3.75 16.17 17.50
N ILE A 165 3.48 16.97 18.53
CA ILE A 165 4.51 17.76 19.23
C ILE A 165 5.58 16.83 19.82
N LYS A 166 5.17 15.78 20.55
CA LYS A 166 6.10 14.77 21.10
C LYS A 166 6.98 14.14 20.02
N LEU A 167 6.37 13.76 18.89
CA LEU A 167 7.07 13.16 17.77
C LEU A 167 8.04 14.14 17.09
N MET A 168 7.69 15.43 17.00
CA MET A 168 8.59 16.46 16.46
C MET A 168 9.84 16.62 17.33
N PHE A 169 9.68 16.71 18.65
CA PHE A 169 10.82 16.79 19.58
C PHE A 169 11.68 15.52 19.53
N ALA A 170 11.05 14.34 19.59
CA ALA A 170 11.76 13.07 19.48
C ALA A 170 12.50 12.94 18.14
N GLY A 171 11.88 13.36 17.04
CA GLY A 171 12.46 13.35 15.70
C GLY A 171 13.64 14.31 15.56
N LEU A 172 13.55 15.53 16.10
CA LEU A 172 14.65 16.49 16.10
C LEU A 172 15.84 15.97 16.90
N PHE A 173 15.58 15.43 18.10
CA PHE A 173 16.59 14.80 18.93
C PHE A 173 17.26 13.63 18.20
N PHE A 174 16.46 12.74 17.60
CA PHE A 174 16.97 11.62 16.80
C PHE A 174 17.86 12.09 15.64
N LEU A 175 17.41 13.07 14.86
CA LEU A 175 18.17 13.61 13.72
C LEU A 175 19.50 14.25 14.15
N LEU A 176 19.56 14.86 15.33
CA LEU A 176 20.79 15.41 15.89
C LEU A 176 21.82 14.30 16.16
N PHE A 177 21.41 13.20 16.79
CA PHE A 177 22.31 12.08 17.11
C PHE A 177 22.73 11.28 15.86
N VAL A 178 21.81 11.09 14.90
CA VAL A 178 22.10 10.31 13.68
C VAL A 178 23.19 10.94 12.81
N LYS A 179 23.38 12.26 12.86
CA LYS A 179 24.42 12.94 12.07
C LYS A 179 25.84 12.62 12.52
N PHE A 180 26.07 12.29 13.78
CA PHE A 180 27.40 12.05 14.33
C PHE A 180 27.68 10.55 14.47
N GLY A 181 28.93 10.12 14.23
CA GLY A 181 29.34 8.71 14.37
C GLY A 181 29.10 8.17 15.78
N ILE A 182 29.54 8.91 16.79
CA ILE A 182 29.34 8.58 18.21
C ILE A 182 27.84 8.57 18.55
N GLY A 183 27.07 9.54 18.04
CA GLY A 183 25.63 9.61 18.25
C GLY A 183 24.90 8.38 17.69
N ARG A 184 25.23 7.95 16.47
CA ARG A 184 24.71 6.69 15.89
C ARG A 184 25.03 5.47 16.74
N GLN A 185 26.27 5.37 17.22
CA GLN A 185 26.68 4.27 18.10
C GLN A 185 25.86 4.24 19.40
N LEU A 186 25.58 5.41 19.96
CA LEU A 186 24.79 5.55 21.18
C LEU A 186 23.32 5.15 20.96
N LEU A 187 22.70 5.62 19.88
CA LEU A 187 21.34 5.22 19.47
C LEU A 187 21.25 3.69 19.32
N ILE A 188 22.25 3.05 18.71
CA ILE A 188 22.28 1.61 18.49
C ILE A 188 22.52 0.82 19.78
N ARG A 189 23.39 1.33 20.68
CA ARG A 189 23.77 0.62 21.90
C ARG A 189 22.63 0.60 22.93
N PHE A 190 21.90 1.71 23.04
CA PHE A 190 20.84 1.92 24.04
C PHE A 190 19.48 2.26 23.38
N PRO A 191 18.91 1.35 22.56
CA PRO A 191 17.68 1.63 21.81
C PRO A 191 16.52 1.96 22.74
N TRP A 192 16.41 1.29 23.89
CA TRP A 192 15.32 1.52 24.86
C TRP A 192 15.32 2.94 25.42
N LEU A 193 16.49 3.46 25.80
CA LEU A 193 16.64 4.81 26.33
C LEU A 193 16.35 5.87 25.25
N PHE A 194 16.97 5.73 24.08
CA PHE A 194 16.88 6.72 23.02
C PHE A 194 15.58 6.68 22.22
N SER A 195 14.79 5.63 22.41
CA SER A 195 13.44 5.54 21.87
C SER A 195 12.34 5.69 22.90
N PHE A 196 12.65 6.08 24.14
CA PHE A 196 11.66 6.23 25.22
C PHE A 196 10.81 4.96 25.43
N GLY A 197 11.43 3.79 25.34
CA GLY A 197 10.80 2.49 25.57
C GLY A 197 10.07 1.87 24.37
N TYR A 198 9.98 2.56 23.23
CA TYR A 198 9.30 2.02 22.03
C TYR A 198 10.10 0.91 21.33
N PHE A 199 11.43 0.91 21.43
CA PHE A 199 12.28 -0.12 20.82
C PHE A 199 13.14 -0.81 21.87
N SER A 200 13.23 -2.14 21.80
CA SER A 200 14.03 -2.94 22.72
C SER A 200 14.74 -4.08 21.99
N LYS A 201 15.79 -4.62 22.62
CA LYS A 201 16.48 -5.82 22.10
C LYS A 201 15.68 -7.11 22.29
N GLN A 202 14.70 -7.09 23.20
CA GLN A 202 13.84 -8.24 23.46
C GLN A 202 12.66 -8.29 22.48
N GLY A 203 12.28 -7.14 21.90
CA GLY A 203 11.07 -7.02 21.10
C GLY A 203 9.80 -6.99 21.96
N PRO A 204 8.63 -7.12 21.33
CA PRO A 204 7.35 -7.19 22.04
C PRO A 204 7.13 -8.52 22.75
N THR A 205 6.35 -8.46 23.83
CA THR A 205 5.81 -9.65 24.51
C THR A 205 4.69 -10.28 23.69
N GLN A 206 4.41 -11.57 23.91
CA GLN A 206 3.31 -12.26 23.23
C GLN A 206 1.96 -11.55 23.45
N LYS A 207 1.68 -11.06 24.67
CA LYS A 207 0.47 -10.29 24.96
C LYS A 207 0.35 -9.00 24.14
N GLN A 208 1.47 -8.31 23.90
CA GLN A 208 1.48 -7.10 23.05
C GLN A 208 1.25 -7.46 21.59
N ILE A 209 1.80 -8.59 21.13
CA ILE A 209 1.58 -9.10 19.78
C ILE A 209 0.10 -9.48 19.59
N ASP A 210 -0.46 -10.27 20.50
CA ASP A 210 -1.84 -10.78 20.41
C ASP A 210 -2.89 -9.65 20.47
N ALA A 211 -2.60 -8.57 21.18
CA ALA A 211 -3.50 -7.43 21.33
C ALA A 211 -3.36 -6.37 20.22
N ALA A 212 -2.37 -6.49 19.34
CA ALA A 212 -2.08 -5.50 18.30
C ALA A 212 -2.70 -5.89 16.95
N SER A 213 -3.05 -4.87 16.17
CA SER A 213 -3.57 -5.02 14.80
C SER A 213 -3.18 -3.82 13.95
N PHE A 214 -3.23 -3.97 12.63
CA PHE A 214 -3.02 -2.83 11.74
C PHE A 214 -4.22 -2.60 10.82
N THR A 215 -4.33 -1.37 10.35
CA THR A 215 -5.28 -0.96 9.33
C THR A 215 -4.62 0.04 8.40
N MET A 216 -4.56 -0.28 7.12
CA MET A 216 -4.13 0.65 6.07
C MET A 216 -5.36 1.06 5.26
N THR A 217 -5.68 2.35 5.25
CA THR A 217 -6.82 2.88 4.50
C THR A 217 -6.30 3.66 3.29
N PHE A 218 -6.73 3.31 2.09
CA PHE A 218 -6.32 3.95 0.84
C PHE A 218 -7.48 4.78 0.28
N PHE A 219 -7.24 6.07 0.09
CA PHE A 219 -8.19 6.98 -0.55
C PHE A 219 -7.79 7.18 -2.00
N GLY A 220 -8.57 6.60 -2.92
CA GLY A 220 -8.51 6.70 -4.36
C GLY A 220 -9.32 7.87 -4.91
N GLN A 221 -8.78 8.62 -5.86
CA GLN A 221 -9.56 9.51 -6.74
C GLN A 221 -9.29 9.17 -8.20
N GLY A 222 -10.33 9.17 -9.03
CA GLY A 222 -10.19 8.85 -10.45
C GLY A 222 -11.26 9.45 -11.35
N TYR A 223 -11.32 8.97 -12.59
CA TYR A 223 -12.17 9.47 -13.66
C TYR A 223 -13.16 8.40 -14.10
N SER A 224 -14.42 8.78 -14.34
CA SER A 224 -15.42 7.90 -14.94
C SER A 224 -15.08 7.57 -16.39
N HIS A 225 -15.65 6.46 -16.87
CA HIS A 225 -15.38 5.96 -18.20
C HIS A 225 -15.77 7.01 -19.27
N GLY A 226 -14.83 7.34 -20.17
CA GLY A 226 -15.05 8.30 -21.25
C GLY A 226 -14.77 9.77 -20.90
N CYS A 227 -14.45 10.11 -19.65
CA CYS A 227 -14.00 11.45 -19.30
C CYS A 227 -12.52 11.67 -19.66
N SER A 228 -12.20 12.79 -20.31
CA SER A 228 -10.81 13.17 -20.57
C SER A 228 -10.09 13.49 -19.26
N THR A 229 -8.85 13.03 -19.14
CA THR A 229 -7.95 13.35 -18.01
C THR A 229 -7.35 14.75 -18.13
N GLU A 230 -7.37 15.31 -19.34
CA GLU A 230 -6.91 16.65 -19.66
C GLU A 230 -7.99 17.66 -19.26
N ASN A 231 -7.76 18.39 -18.17
CA ASN A 231 -8.56 19.48 -17.62
C ASN A 231 -9.74 19.13 -16.70
N ASN A 232 -10.18 17.87 -16.64
CA ASN A 232 -11.24 17.49 -15.70
C ASN A 232 -10.69 17.21 -14.29
N LYS A 233 -11.49 17.53 -13.28
CA LYS A 233 -11.26 17.08 -11.90
C LYS A 233 -11.67 15.61 -11.79
N PRO A 234 -10.99 14.81 -10.96
CA PRO A 234 -11.46 13.46 -10.64
C PRO A 234 -12.90 13.48 -10.11
N ASN A 235 -13.77 12.69 -10.72
CA ASN A 235 -15.19 12.55 -10.38
C ASN A 235 -15.52 11.18 -9.78
N ILE A 236 -14.52 10.33 -9.51
CA ILE A 236 -14.68 9.09 -8.77
C ILE A 236 -13.87 9.17 -7.48
N ARG A 237 -14.46 8.68 -6.39
CA ARG A 237 -13.78 8.43 -5.12
C ARG A 237 -13.94 6.98 -4.72
N VAL A 238 -12.84 6.36 -4.33
CA VAL A 238 -12.82 4.99 -3.80
C VAL A 238 -12.09 5.00 -2.47
N CYS A 239 -12.62 4.32 -1.46
CA CYS A 239 -11.92 4.02 -0.22
C CYS A 239 -11.70 2.51 -0.16
N THR A 240 -10.46 2.07 -0.08
CA THR A 240 -10.13 0.66 0.18
C THR A 240 -9.37 0.53 1.49
N GLN A 241 -9.37 -0.67 2.04
CA GLN A 241 -8.75 -0.93 3.33
C GLN A 241 -8.07 -2.29 3.33
N VAL A 242 -6.93 -2.35 4.01
CA VAL A 242 -6.22 -3.59 4.34
C VAL A 242 -6.15 -3.70 5.85
N LYS A 243 -6.66 -4.80 6.39
CA LYS A 243 -6.67 -5.10 7.82
C LYS A 243 -5.94 -6.40 8.09
N GLY A 244 -5.38 -6.51 9.29
CA GLY A 244 -4.76 -7.75 9.71
C GLY A 244 -4.35 -7.75 11.18
N PRO A 245 -3.78 -8.87 11.64
CA PRO A 245 -3.19 -8.99 12.97
C PRO A 245 -1.97 -8.09 13.11
N GLU A 246 -1.20 -8.20 14.19
CA GLU A 246 0.00 -7.41 14.39
C GLU A 246 0.93 -7.37 13.15
N ALA A 247 1.38 -6.16 12.78
CA ALA A 247 2.01 -5.88 11.50
C ALA A 247 3.39 -6.54 11.31
N GLY A 248 4.22 -6.56 12.36
CA GLY A 248 5.63 -6.91 12.29
C GLY A 248 5.94 -8.41 12.39
N TYR A 249 5.32 -9.11 13.32
CA TYR A 249 5.64 -10.48 13.73
C TYR A 249 4.58 -11.49 13.35
N ILE A 250 3.36 -11.06 13.00
CA ILE A 250 2.32 -11.96 12.45
C ILE A 250 2.12 -11.69 10.96
N ALA A 251 1.70 -10.48 10.61
CA ALA A 251 1.32 -10.13 9.24
C ALA A 251 2.50 -10.23 8.25
N THR A 252 3.68 -9.75 8.64
CA THR A 252 4.86 -9.77 7.77
C THR A 252 5.32 -11.20 7.45
N PRO A 253 5.49 -12.13 8.42
CA PRO A 253 5.77 -13.53 8.11
C PRO A 253 4.70 -14.20 7.23
N ILE A 254 3.41 -13.91 7.47
CA ILE A 254 2.32 -14.39 6.59
C ILE A 254 2.54 -13.90 5.17
N ALA A 255 2.80 -12.60 4.98
CA ALA A 255 3.02 -12.01 3.68
C ALA A 255 4.25 -12.61 2.97
N MET A 256 5.35 -12.83 3.70
CA MET A 256 6.56 -13.47 3.17
C MET A 256 6.30 -14.90 2.70
N VAL A 257 5.66 -15.73 3.52
CA VAL A 257 5.36 -17.12 3.16
C VAL A 257 4.38 -17.19 1.99
N GLN A 258 3.34 -16.34 1.98
CA GLN A 258 2.39 -16.33 0.85
C GLN A 258 3.04 -15.82 -0.43
N ALA A 259 3.94 -14.84 -0.37
CA ALA A 259 4.73 -14.40 -1.53
C ALA A 259 5.60 -15.53 -2.07
N ALA A 260 6.32 -16.26 -1.21
CA ALA A 260 7.13 -17.41 -1.62
C ALA A 260 6.28 -18.50 -2.28
N MET A 261 5.12 -18.81 -1.70
CA MET A 261 4.20 -19.79 -2.30
C MET A 261 3.63 -19.30 -3.63
N THR A 262 3.37 -18.01 -3.81
CA THR A 262 2.96 -17.45 -5.11
C THR A 262 4.06 -17.59 -6.14
N LEU A 263 5.33 -17.34 -5.76
CA LEU A 263 6.46 -17.53 -6.66
C LEU A 263 6.56 -18.98 -7.19
N LEU A 264 6.24 -19.96 -6.36
CA LEU A 264 6.32 -21.38 -6.72
C LEU A 264 5.08 -21.88 -7.49
N ASN A 265 3.89 -21.40 -7.16
CA ASN A 265 2.63 -21.99 -7.63
C ASN A 265 1.92 -21.16 -8.71
N ASP A 266 2.37 -19.94 -8.99
CA ASP A 266 1.71 -19.02 -9.92
C ASP A 266 2.68 -18.47 -10.98
N VAL A 267 3.64 -19.32 -11.36
CA VAL A 267 4.79 -18.97 -12.23
C VAL A 267 4.33 -18.36 -13.56
N SER A 268 3.24 -18.84 -14.15
CA SER A 268 2.69 -18.33 -15.41
C SER A 268 2.22 -16.87 -15.34
N ASN A 269 1.97 -16.35 -14.14
CA ASN A 269 1.50 -14.98 -13.90
C ASN A 269 2.60 -14.04 -13.37
N LEU A 270 3.84 -14.54 -13.23
CA LEU A 270 5.01 -13.74 -12.87
C LEU A 270 5.63 -13.09 -14.12
N PRO A 271 6.49 -12.07 -13.95
CA PRO A 271 7.33 -11.57 -15.03
C PRO A 271 8.12 -12.70 -15.69
N SER A 272 8.07 -12.78 -17.03
CA SER A 272 8.73 -13.82 -17.82
C SER A 272 10.25 -13.71 -17.85
N VAL A 273 10.78 -12.53 -17.51
CA VAL A 273 12.22 -12.25 -17.49
C VAL A 273 12.71 -12.26 -16.04
N GLY A 274 13.86 -12.88 -15.79
CA GLY A 274 14.52 -12.83 -14.48
C GLY A 274 15.00 -11.42 -14.14
N GLY A 275 15.01 -11.07 -12.85
CA GLY A 275 15.47 -9.74 -12.42
C GLY A 275 15.02 -9.34 -11.03
N VAL A 276 15.19 -8.05 -10.71
CA VAL A 276 14.81 -7.46 -9.41
C VAL A 276 13.53 -6.66 -9.57
N PHE A 277 12.44 -7.20 -9.02
CA PHE A 277 11.12 -6.61 -9.12
C PHE A 277 10.66 -6.03 -7.77
N THR A 278 9.84 -4.98 -7.82
CA THR A 278 9.04 -4.59 -6.66
C THR A 278 7.89 -5.59 -6.47
N PRO A 279 7.35 -5.75 -5.25
CA PRO A 279 6.24 -6.68 -5.01
C PRO A 279 5.05 -6.39 -5.93
N GLY A 280 4.71 -5.12 -6.14
CA GLY A 280 3.61 -4.74 -7.03
C GLY A 280 3.90 -5.01 -8.51
N ALA A 281 5.16 -5.01 -8.95
CA ALA A 281 5.51 -5.39 -10.32
C ALA A 281 5.49 -6.92 -10.51
N ALA A 282 5.99 -7.66 -9.52
CA ALA A 282 6.06 -9.12 -9.56
C ALA A 282 4.69 -9.79 -9.41
N PHE A 283 3.86 -9.30 -8.50
CA PHE A 283 2.66 -10.01 -8.06
C PHE A 283 1.34 -9.41 -8.59
N ALA A 284 1.36 -8.32 -9.37
CA ALA A 284 0.14 -7.63 -9.83
C ALA A 284 -0.87 -8.56 -10.53
N LYS A 285 -0.39 -9.54 -11.31
CA LYS A 285 -1.22 -10.48 -12.07
C LYS A 285 -1.41 -11.83 -11.38
N THR A 286 -0.94 -11.97 -10.14
CA THR A 286 -0.96 -13.24 -9.41
C THR A 286 -2.13 -13.34 -8.43
N LYS A 287 -2.29 -14.52 -7.85
CA LYS A 287 -3.26 -14.82 -6.77
C LYS A 287 -2.75 -14.46 -5.38
N LEU A 288 -1.69 -13.63 -5.25
CA LEU A 288 -1.13 -13.28 -3.94
C LEU A 288 -2.19 -12.67 -3.00
N ILE A 289 -3.01 -11.75 -3.48
CA ILE A 289 -4.05 -11.11 -2.65
C ILE A 289 -5.05 -12.15 -2.11
N ASP A 290 -5.51 -13.08 -2.96
CA ASP A 290 -6.41 -14.16 -2.53
C ASP A 290 -5.79 -15.04 -1.44
N ARG A 291 -4.48 -15.32 -1.57
CA ARG A 291 -3.74 -16.11 -0.58
C ARG A 291 -3.58 -15.37 0.75
N LEU A 292 -3.34 -14.05 0.70
CA LEU A 292 -3.23 -13.19 1.88
C LEU A 292 -4.59 -13.09 2.60
N ASN A 293 -5.68 -12.89 1.86
CA ASN A 293 -7.05 -12.89 2.39
C ASN A 293 -7.35 -14.17 3.17
N ARG A 294 -7.04 -15.34 2.61
CA ARG A 294 -7.24 -16.65 3.28
C ARG A 294 -6.40 -16.84 4.55
N ARG A 295 -5.45 -15.94 4.82
CA ARG A 295 -4.55 -15.98 5.98
C ARG A 295 -4.75 -14.78 6.91
N GLY A 296 -5.89 -14.10 6.83
CA GLY A 296 -6.26 -13.03 7.77
C GLY A 296 -5.66 -11.66 7.45
N LEU A 297 -5.16 -11.46 6.22
CA LEU A 297 -4.81 -10.14 5.69
C LEU A 297 -5.91 -9.71 4.72
N GLU A 298 -6.90 -9.00 5.24
CA GLU A 298 -8.16 -8.72 4.57
C GLU A 298 -8.07 -7.46 3.71
N PHE A 299 -8.30 -7.61 2.40
CA PHE A 299 -8.39 -6.53 1.43
C PHE A 299 -9.86 -6.27 1.09
N SER A 300 -10.35 -5.06 1.35
CA SER A 300 -11.77 -4.70 1.16
C SER A 300 -11.94 -3.34 0.49
N VAL A 301 -13.02 -3.19 -0.29
CA VAL A 301 -13.50 -1.87 -0.74
C VAL A 301 -14.53 -1.38 0.26
N ILE A 302 -14.25 -0.23 0.89
CA ILE A 302 -15.11 0.38 1.91
C ILE A 302 -16.19 1.25 1.26
N SER A 303 -15.81 2.00 0.22
CA SER A 303 -16.76 2.81 -0.54
C SER A 303 -16.26 3.07 -1.96
N SER A 304 -17.20 3.26 -2.88
CA SER A 304 -16.95 3.71 -4.24
C SER A 304 -18.12 4.59 -4.67
N SER A 305 -17.86 5.84 -5.00
CA SER A 305 -18.89 6.81 -5.37
C SER A 305 -18.43 7.73 -6.50
N GLU A 306 -19.35 8.06 -7.39
CA GLU A 306 -19.18 9.17 -8.34
C GLU A 306 -19.51 10.50 -7.63
N VAL A 307 -18.78 11.57 -7.96
CA VAL A 307 -18.81 12.91 -7.33
C VAL A 307 -19.14 13.96 -8.37
#